data_AF-A0A9X4MVW7-F1
#
_entry.id   AF-A0A9X4MVW7-F1
#
_cell.length_a   1.000
_cell.length_b   1.000
_cell.length_c   1.000
_cell.angle_alpha   90.00
_cell.angle_beta   90.00
_cell.angle_gamma   90.00
#
_symmetry.space_group_name_H-M   'P 1'
#
loop_
_entity.id
_entity.type
_entity.pdbx_description
1 polymer ?
#
loop_
_entity_poly.entity_id
_entity_poly.type
_entity_poly.pdbx_seq_one_letter_code
_entity_poly.pdbx_strand_id
1 'polypeptide(L)'
;MVNKLKLRLSAQKDNYTLYTNWQIAKLSNDFSEFYYKTILLKDLSEYLSQGVQLNEVIIFNSSININSQYTKYKNPILNLNNSNDVLKYYHLGSPVPLFPNRQILVIHEFFEAYRQYYSIVNRHKLFIGSKKEDLSKLYEISKKESITEFNIVDFFISSITESNIDNDNRKKCIKEIDGAFKNFNREFQKSLENHLEYKSEQFNYIFNRFERPIIGVKLADDEIKLLGSDFFVQSEFTYSNSRFLETNLIKQNSPLEMTLTMSLLILPSILIILREKWILMIAQNKNGELDQEILNLEKEIKKMEAKSQQEGLSINSPSQLPDSLLNSVNKKGRQVFDELDVEVI
;
A
#
# COMPACT_ATOMS: atom_id res chain seq x y z
N MET A 1 12.43 -25.76 -9.10
CA MET A 1 13.06 -24.47 -8.70
C MET A 1 12.12 -23.38 -9.14
N VAL A 2 11.83 -22.38 -8.29
CA VAL A 2 10.97 -21.28 -8.72
C VAL A 2 11.79 -20.35 -9.60
N ASN A 3 11.37 -20.15 -10.85
CA ASN A 3 12.08 -19.29 -11.79
C ASN A 3 12.02 -17.84 -11.29
N LYS A 4 13.19 -17.23 -11.05
CA LYS A 4 13.34 -15.81 -10.72
C LYS A 4 13.92 -15.05 -11.92
N LEU A 5 13.63 -13.76 -11.98
CA LEU A 5 14.28 -12.82 -12.88
C LEU A 5 15.52 -12.26 -12.20
N LYS A 6 16.67 -12.32 -12.87
CA LYS A 6 17.86 -11.63 -12.44
C LYS A 6 18.12 -10.47 -13.40
N LEU A 7 18.18 -9.27 -12.86
CA LEU A 7 18.43 -8.04 -13.60
C LEU A 7 19.74 -7.43 -13.15
N ARG A 8 20.53 -6.98 -14.12
CA ARG A 8 21.59 -6.01 -13.90
C ARG A 8 21.05 -4.64 -14.30
N LEU A 9 21.14 -3.69 -13.38
CA LEU A 9 20.84 -2.29 -13.60
C LEU A 9 22.16 -1.53 -13.61
N SER A 10 22.36 -0.67 -14.61
CA SER A 10 23.58 0.13 -14.73
C SER A 10 23.30 1.60 -14.95
N ALA A 11 24.12 2.46 -14.36
CA ALA A 11 23.99 3.91 -14.49
C ALA A 11 25.37 4.54 -14.65
N GLN A 12 25.53 5.40 -15.66
CA GLN A 12 26.75 6.16 -15.86
C GLN A 12 26.46 7.65 -15.74
N LYS A 13 27.26 8.35 -14.94
CA LYS A 13 27.27 9.81 -14.92
C LYS A 13 28.34 10.34 -15.85
N ASP A 14 28.10 11.55 -16.34
CA ASP A 14 29.09 12.31 -17.07
C ASP A 14 30.35 12.58 -16.23
N ASN A 15 31.48 12.74 -16.92
CA ASN A 15 32.72 13.26 -16.35
C ASN A 15 33.28 12.46 -15.15
N TYR A 16 33.18 11.13 -15.17
CA TYR A 16 33.73 10.23 -14.14
C TYR A 16 33.22 10.48 -12.71
N THR A 17 32.08 11.15 -12.56
CA THR A 17 31.50 11.45 -11.25
C THR A 17 30.83 10.19 -10.68
N LEU A 18 31.08 9.88 -9.39
CA LEU A 18 30.45 8.73 -8.74
C LEU A 18 29.04 9.07 -8.23
N TYR A 19 28.22 8.04 -8.04
CA TYR A 19 26.97 8.15 -7.29
C TYR A 19 27.27 8.22 -5.79
N THR A 20 26.64 9.15 -5.07
CA THR A 20 26.75 9.17 -3.62
C THR A 20 25.96 8.01 -3.00
N ASN A 21 26.30 7.60 -1.78
CA ASN A 21 25.55 6.56 -1.08
C ASN A 21 24.06 6.91 -0.93
N TRP A 22 23.74 8.20 -0.77
CA TRP A 22 22.36 8.69 -0.73
C TRP A 22 21.63 8.49 -2.07
N GLN A 23 22.31 8.73 -3.19
CA GLN A 23 21.73 8.49 -4.52
C GLN A 23 21.52 7.00 -4.77
N ILE A 24 22.49 6.15 -4.39
CA ILE A 24 22.38 4.69 -4.49
C ILE A 24 21.21 4.18 -3.64
N ALA A 25 21.08 4.66 -2.40
CA ALA A 25 19.96 4.30 -1.52
C ALA A 25 18.61 4.75 -2.11
N LYS A 26 18.54 5.96 -2.67
CA LYS A 26 17.35 6.45 -3.37
C LYS A 26 16.97 5.55 -4.54
N LEU A 27 17.92 5.23 -5.43
CA LEU A 27 17.69 4.33 -6.57
C LEU A 27 17.19 2.95 -6.13
N SER A 28 17.79 2.38 -5.09
CA SER A 28 17.37 1.11 -4.51
C SER A 28 15.95 1.18 -3.93
N ASN A 29 15.60 2.27 -3.25
CA ASN A 29 14.27 2.47 -2.70
C ASN A 29 13.24 2.70 -3.81
N ASP A 30 13.57 3.50 -4.83
CA ASP A 30 12.70 3.79 -5.96
C ASP A 30 12.36 2.51 -6.75
N PHE A 31 13.37 1.65 -6.99
CA PHE A 31 13.16 0.33 -7.59
C PHE A 31 12.33 -0.58 -6.67
N SER A 32 12.65 -0.62 -5.37
CA SER A 32 11.90 -1.44 -4.41
C SER A 32 10.44 -1.03 -4.32
N GLU A 33 10.14 0.27 -4.36
CA GLU A 33 8.78 0.81 -4.38
C GLU A 33 8.05 0.39 -5.67
N PHE A 34 8.68 0.61 -6.83
CA PHE A 34 8.13 0.21 -8.12
C PHE A 34 7.80 -1.28 -8.14
N TYR A 35 8.75 -2.12 -7.69
CA TYR A 35 8.58 -3.56 -7.63
C TYR A 35 7.42 -3.95 -6.68
N TYR A 36 7.43 -3.44 -5.45
CA TYR A 36 6.39 -3.73 -4.46
C TYR A 36 4.98 -3.35 -4.96
N LYS A 37 4.82 -2.14 -5.49
CA LYS A 37 3.53 -1.67 -5.99
C LYS A 37 3.08 -2.47 -7.22
N THR A 38 4.00 -2.89 -8.08
CA THR A 38 3.65 -3.74 -9.22
C THR A 38 3.11 -5.09 -8.76
N ILE A 39 3.77 -5.73 -7.81
CA ILE A 39 3.30 -7.02 -7.27
C ILE A 39 1.96 -6.84 -6.55
N LEU A 40 1.75 -5.76 -5.81
CA LEU A 40 0.45 -5.44 -5.21
C LEU A 40 -0.66 -5.29 -6.26
N LEU A 41 -0.40 -4.58 -7.37
CA LEU A 41 -1.39 -4.46 -8.45
C LEU A 41 -1.66 -5.81 -9.11
N LYS A 42 -0.64 -6.66 -9.24
CA LYS A 42 -0.83 -8.02 -9.76
C LYS A 42 -1.72 -8.86 -8.84
N ASP A 43 -1.47 -8.84 -7.53
CA ASP A 43 -2.31 -9.51 -6.53
C ASP A 43 -3.74 -8.98 -6.60
N LEU A 44 -3.91 -7.67 -6.60
CA LEU A 44 -5.22 -7.03 -6.64
C LEU A 44 -5.99 -7.44 -7.90
N SER A 45 -5.34 -7.42 -9.06
CA SER A 45 -5.92 -7.89 -10.32
C SER A 45 -6.38 -9.34 -10.26
N GLU A 46 -5.62 -10.21 -9.59
CA GLU A 46 -5.97 -11.62 -9.47
C GLU A 46 -7.26 -11.77 -8.65
N TYR A 47 -7.36 -11.08 -7.51
CA TYR A 47 -8.59 -11.09 -6.70
C TYR A 47 -9.80 -10.52 -7.44
N LEU A 48 -9.64 -9.41 -8.17
CA LEU A 48 -10.72 -8.85 -9.00
C LEU A 48 -11.19 -9.85 -10.07
N SER A 49 -10.24 -10.56 -10.70
CA SER A 49 -10.56 -11.57 -11.71
C SER A 49 -11.29 -12.79 -11.14
N GLN A 50 -11.10 -13.06 -9.84
CA GLN A 50 -11.78 -14.11 -9.09
C GLN A 50 -13.14 -13.67 -8.53
N GLY A 51 -13.56 -12.42 -8.77
CA GLY A 51 -14.89 -11.91 -8.44
C GLY A 51 -14.97 -10.95 -7.26
N VAL A 52 -13.84 -10.61 -6.63
CA VAL A 52 -13.79 -9.54 -5.61
C VAL A 52 -14.25 -8.23 -6.23
N GLN A 53 -15.15 -7.52 -5.55
CA GLN A 53 -15.70 -6.26 -6.02
C GLN A 53 -14.75 -5.09 -5.70
N LEU A 54 -14.78 -4.03 -6.51
CA LEU A 54 -13.92 -2.87 -6.28
C LEU A 54 -14.21 -2.15 -4.96
N ASN A 55 -15.45 -2.23 -4.45
CA ASN A 55 -15.83 -1.66 -3.14
C ASN A 55 -15.40 -2.54 -1.95
N GLU A 56 -14.81 -3.71 -2.18
CA GLU A 56 -14.23 -4.61 -1.18
C GLU A 56 -12.71 -4.41 -1.04
N VAL A 57 -12.11 -3.59 -1.91
CA VAL A 57 -10.69 -3.24 -1.87
C VAL A 57 -10.47 -2.07 -0.93
N ILE A 58 -9.52 -2.22 -0.02
CA ILE A 58 -9.21 -1.26 1.05
C ILE A 58 -7.73 -0.90 0.97
N ILE A 59 -7.41 0.37 1.10
CA ILE A 59 -6.06 0.83 1.46
C ILE A 59 -6.08 1.41 2.86
N PHE A 60 -5.03 1.19 3.62
CA PHE A 60 -4.92 1.78 4.94
C PHE A 60 -4.14 3.10 4.86
N ASN A 61 -4.56 4.10 5.61
CA ASN A 61 -3.84 5.37 5.75
C ASN A 61 -2.60 5.23 6.65
N SER A 62 -1.75 4.25 6.34
CA SER A 62 -0.46 3.99 6.96
C SER A 62 0.43 3.23 5.98
N SER A 63 1.70 3.11 6.33
CA SER A 63 2.68 2.33 5.59
C SER A 63 3.29 1.24 6.45
N ILE A 64 3.89 0.27 5.78
CA ILE A 64 4.73 -0.72 6.43
C ILE A 64 6.00 -0.03 6.97
N ASN A 65 6.17 -0.07 8.29
CA ASN A 65 7.37 0.28 9.02
C ASN A 65 8.42 -0.83 8.92
N ILE A 66 9.48 -0.57 8.17
CA ILE A 66 10.61 -1.47 7.88
C ILE A 66 11.30 -2.10 9.12
N ASN A 67 11.19 -1.47 10.29
CA ASN A 67 11.85 -1.95 11.52
C ASN A 67 10.95 -2.91 12.34
N SER A 68 9.70 -3.09 11.93
CA SER A 68 8.76 -3.99 12.60
C SER A 68 8.83 -5.39 11.99
N GLN A 69 8.81 -6.43 12.84
CA GLN A 69 8.86 -7.82 12.38
C GLN A 69 7.52 -8.34 11.84
N TYR A 70 6.42 -7.62 12.09
CA TYR A 70 5.06 -7.94 11.66
C TYR A 70 4.58 -9.36 11.98
N THR A 71 5.14 -10.00 13.02
CA THR A 71 4.81 -11.38 13.43
C THR A 71 3.32 -11.58 13.70
N LYS A 72 2.61 -10.52 14.14
CA LYS A 72 1.15 -10.52 14.35
C LYS A 72 0.31 -10.72 13.08
N TYR A 73 0.91 -10.58 11.88
CA TYR A 73 0.30 -10.81 10.57
C TYR A 73 0.89 -12.02 9.83
N LYS A 74 1.54 -12.96 10.55
CA LYS A 74 2.02 -14.22 9.96
C LYS A 74 0.91 -14.98 9.25
N ASN A 75 -0.31 -14.95 9.80
CA ASN A 75 -1.51 -15.19 9.03
C ASN A 75 -1.97 -13.83 8.46
N PRO A 76 -1.92 -13.62 7.13
CA PRO A 76 -2.31 -12.37 6.51
C PRO A 76 -3.83 -12.22 6.34
N ILE A 77 -4.63 -13.14 6.88
CA ILE A 77 -6.10 -13.02 6.95
C ILE A 77 -6.48 -12.57 8.35
N LEU A 78 -7.19 -11.45 8.44
CA LEU A 78 -7.80 -10.93 9.65
C LEU A 78 -9.26 -11.36 9.70
N ASN A 79 -9.66 -12.03 10.78
CA ASN A 79 -11.07 -12.35 11.02
C ASN A 79 -11.63 -11.37 12.06
N LEU A 80 -12.43 -10.40 11.62
CA LEU A 80 -12.95 -9.30 12.43
C LEU A 80 -14.04 -9.72 13.42
N ASN A 81 -14.50 -10.99 13.40
CA ASN A 81 -15.26 -11.56 14.52
C ASN A 81 -14.36 -11.82 15.75
N ASN A 82 -13.04 -11.80 15.56
CA ASN A 82 -12.06 -11.87 16.64
C ASN A 82 -11.61 -10.45 17.03
N SER A 83 -11.87 -10.08 18.27
CA SER A 83 -11.45 -8.81 18.87
C SER A 83 -9.95 -8.51 18.78
N ASN A 84 -9.09 -9.54 18.79
CA ASN A 84 -7.65 -9.36 18.55
C ASN A 84 -7.36 -8.89 17.12
N ASP A 85 -8.10 -9.40 16.14
CA ASP A 85 -7.91 -9.03 14.74
C ASP A 85 -8.53 -7.67 14.43
N VAL A 86 -9.61 -7.27 15.12
CA VAL A 86 -10.10 -5.88 15.10
C VAL A 86 -9.03 -4.91 15.61
N LEU A 87 -8.35 -5.26 16.71
CA LEU A 87 -7.23 -4.45 17.22
C LEU A 87 -6.07 -4.40 16.20
N LYS A 88 -5.75 -5.52 15.55
CA LYS A 88 -4.74 -5.55 14.48
C LYS A 88 -5.14 -4.69 13.29
N TYR A 89 -6.41 -4.72 12.89
CA TYR A 89 -6.99 -3.95 11.81
C TYR A 89 -6.88 -2.44 12.09
N TYR A 90 -7.24 -2.00 13.30
CA TYR A 90 -7.03 -0.62 13.76
C TYR A 90 -5.56 -0.16 13.69
N HIS A 91 -4.63 -1.06 14.01
CA HIS A 91 -3.19 -0.78 13.96
C HIS A 91 -2.61 -0.70 12.54
N LEU A 92 -3.33 -1.14 11.51
CA LEU A 92 -2.92 -0.95 10.12
C LEU A 92 -3.17 0.49 9.64
N GLY A 93 -3.97 1.27 10.37
CA GLY A 93 -4.39 2.61 9.97
C GLY A 93 -5.91 2.68 9.76
N SER A 94 -6.43 3.84 9.39
CA SER A 94 -7.84 3.94 8.98
C SER A 94 -8.03 3.37 7.58
N PRO A 95 -8.98 2.45 7.40
CA PRO A 95 -9.26 1.87 6.09
C PRO A 95 -9.92 2.92 5.18
N VAL A 96 -9.57 2.91 3.90
CA VAL A 96 -10.11 3.79 2.86
C VAL A 96 -10.48 2.91 1.68
N PRO A 97 -11.74 2.88 1.25
CA PRO A 97 -12.16 1.95 0.21
C PRO A 97 -11.77 2.46 -1.18
N LEU A 98 -11.56 1.57 -2.15
CA LEU A 98 -11.26 1.96 -3.53
C LEU A 98 -12.50 2.53 -4.23
N PHE A 99 -13.67 1.91 -4.00
CA PHE A 99 -14.98 2.38 -4.43
C PHE A 99 -15.91 2.57 -3.23
N PRO A 100 -16.99 3.36 -3.35
CA PRO A 100 -17.92 3.62 -2.26
C PRO A 100 -18.31 2.36 -1.47
N ASN A 101 -17.99 2.35 -0.17
CA ASN A 101 -18.41 1.30 0.76
C ASN A 101 -18.74 1.92 2.12
N ARG A 102 -20.03 1.94 2.46
CA ARG A 102 -20.54 2.56 3.68
C ARG A 102 -19.90 1.99 4.95
N GLN A 103 -19.77 0.67 5.06
CA GLN A 103 -19.22 0.04 6.26
C GLN A 103 -17.75 0.44 6.48
N ILE A 104 -16.95 0.40 5.41
CA ILE A 104 -15.52 0.78 5.48
C ILE A 104 -15.39 2.26 5.89
N LEU A 105 -16.23 3.14 5.34
CA LEU A 105 -16.25 4.56 5.71
C LEU A 105 -16.65 4.78 7.17
N VAL A 106 -17.64 4.06 7.69
CA VAL A 106 -17.98 4.12 9.12
C VAL A 106 -16.78 3.73 9.98
N ILE A 107 -16.11 2.63 9.63
CA ILE A 107 -14.95 2.15 10.39
C ILE A 107 -13.80 3.17 10.32
N HIS A 108 -13.58 3.81 9.17
CA HIS A 108 -12.62 4.90 9.03
C HIS A 108 -12.85 5.98 10.09
N GLU A 109 -14.07 6.52 10.13
CA GLU A 109 -14.46 7.60 11.03
C GLU A 109 -14.33 7.17 12.51
N PHE A 110 -14.75 5.94 12.82
CA PHE A 110 -14.60 5.39 14.17
C PHE A 110 -13.14 5.25 14.59
N PHE A 111 -12.26 4.82 13.69
CA PHE A 111 -10.84 4.68 13.99
C PHE A 111 -10.17 6.04 14.20
N GLU A 112 -10.49 7.04 13.38
CA GLU A 112 -9.99 8.41 13.58
C GLU A 112 -10.50 9.03 14.87
N ALA A 113 -11.81 8.91 15.13
CA ALA A 113 -12.41 9.39 16.37
C ALA A 113 -11.81 8.71 17.60
N TYR A 114 -11.61 7.39 17.56
CA TYR A 114 -10.99 6.66 18.67
C TYR A 114 -9.54 7.10 18.91
N ARG A 115 -8.76 7.43 17.86
CA ARG A 115 -7.39 7.98 18.03
C ARG A 115 -7.40 9.32 18.73
N GLN A 116 -8.30 10.22 18.34
CA GLN A 116 -8.45 11.52 18.95
C GLN A 116 -8.91 11.40 20.41
N TYR A 117 -9.93 10.58 20.67
CA TYR A 117 -10.37 10.22 22.02
C TYR A 117 -9.21 9.68 22.86
N TYR A 118 -8.46 8.69 22.35
CA TYR A 118 -7.31 8.12 23.03
C TYR A 118 -6.24 9.17 23.37
N SER A 119 -5.98 10.12 22.47
CA SER A 119 -5.06 11.23 22.74
C SER A 119 -5.55 12.15 23.87
N ILE A 120 -6.83 12.52 23.86
CA ILE A 120 -7.44 13.38 24.89
C ILE A 120 -7.34 12.71 26.26
N VAL A 121 -7.79 11.47 26.37
CA VAL A 121 -7.82 10.72 27.64
C VAL A 121 -6.42 10.58 28.26
N ASN A 122 -5.41 10.26 27.43
CA ASN A 122 -4.03 10.18 27.90
C ASN A 122 -3.47 11.52 28.37
N ARG A 123 -3.85 12.64 27.73
CA ARG A 123 -3.42 13.98 28.14
C ARG A 123 -3.93 14.33 29.54
N HIS A 124 -5.15 13.87 29.87
CA HIS A 124 -5.73 13.99 31.21
C HIS A 124 -5.27 12.90 32.19
N LYS A 125 -4.37 12.01 31.76
CA LYS A 125 -3.81 10.90 32.56
C LYS A 125 -4.88 9.98 33.15
N LEU A 126 -5.97 9.77 32.40
CA LEU A 126 -7.06 8.88 32.79
C LEU A 126 -6.83 7.48 32.23
N PHE A 127 -7.42 6.48 32.88
CA PHE A 127 -7.42 5.12 32.38
C PHE A 127 -8.44 5.00 31.24
N ILE A 128 -8.02 4.52 30.08
CA ILE A 128 -8.89 4.43 28.91
C ILE A 128 -9.75 3.16 28.86
N GLY A 129 -9.49 2.18 29.73
CA GLY A 129 -10.11 0.88 29.64
C GLY A 129 -9.47 -0.02 28.58
N SER A 130 -10.25 -1.00 28.09
CA SER A 130 -9.80 -2.02 27.15
C SER A 130 -9.98 -1.55 25.71
N LYS A 131 -8.90 -1.06 25.11
CA LYS A 131 -8.87 -0.66 23.69
C LYS A 131 -9.42 -1.73 22.75
N LYS A 132 -9.08 -2.98 23.04
CA LYS A 132 -9.53 -4.14 22.27
C LYS A 132 -11.06 -4.28 22.31
N GLU A 133 -11.67 -4.14 23.48
CA GLU A 133 -13.12 -4.24 23.64
C GLU A 133 -13.83 -3.05 23.01
N ASP A 134 -13.34 -1.82 23.21
CA ASP A 134 -13.93 -0.62 22.63
C ASP A 134 -13.97 -0.71 21.10
N LEU A 135 -12.84 -1.05 20.48
CA LEU A 135 -12.73 -1.18 19.03
C LEU A 135 -13.64 -2.31 18.50
N SER A 136 -13.77 -3.41 19.24
CA SER A 136 -14.67 -4.49 18.86
C SER A 136 -16.14 -4.06 18.93
N LYS A 137 -16.53 -3.32 19.98
CA LYS A 137 -17.87 -2.73 20.09
C LYS A 137 -18.16 -1.76 18.95
N LEU A 138 -17.21 -0.87 18.62
CA LEU A 138 -17.33 0.06 17.50
C LEU A 138 -17.45 -0.68 16.15
N TYR A 139 -16.70 -1.76 15.96
CA TYR A 139 -16.83 -2.60 14.78
C TYR A 139 -18.23 -3.25 14.67
N GLU A 140 -18.74 -3.83 15.75
CA GLU A 140 -20.11 -4.38 15.76
C GLU A 140 -21.18 -3.30 15.51
N ILE A 141 -20.98 -2.10 16.04
CA ILE A 141 -21.86 -0.96 15.79
C ILE A 141 -21.81 -0.55 14.31
N SER A 142 -20.64 -0.60 13.66
CA SER A 142 -20.49 -0.25 12.24
C SER A 142 -21.29 -1.13 11.28
N LYS A 143 -21.65 -2.34 11.72
CA LYS A 143 -22.46 -3.30 10.96
C LYS A 143 -23.97 -2.99 11.00
N LYS A 144 -24.42 -2.12 11.91
CA LYS A 144 -25.84 -1.84 12.12
C LYS A 144 -26.40 -0.91 11.03
N GLU A 145 -27.63 -1.16 10.60
CA GLU A 145 -28.34 -0.28 9.67
C GLU A 145 -28.60 1.11 10.28
N SER A 146 -29.01 1.14 11.55
CA SER A 146 -29.31 2.34 12.35
C SER A 146 -28.08 3.10 12.87
N ILE A 147 -26.91 2.92 12.25
CA ILE A 147 -25.67 3.62 12.62
C ILE A 147 -25.79 5.15 12.64
N THR A 148 -26.74 5.73 11.91
CA THR A 148 -27.01 7.17 11.90
C THR A 148 -27.55 7.71 13.22
N GLU A 149 -28.09 6.84 14.07
CA GLU A 149 -28.57 7.15 15.43
C GLU A 149 -27.46 7.00 16.49
N PHE A 150 -26.32 6.41 16.11
CA PHE A 150 -25.22 6.20 17.04
C PHE A 150 -24.56 7.54 17.42
N ASN A 151 -24.49 7.80 18.72
CA ASN A 151 -23.77 8.95 19.25
C ASN A 151 -22.39 8.51 19.79
N ILE A 152 -21.33 8.87 19.07
CA ILE A 152 -19.97 8.50 19.46
C ILE A 152 -19.51 9.18 20.76
N VAL A 153 -20.05 10.37 21.05
CA VAL A 153 -19.73 11.13 22.26
C VAL A 153 -20.25 10.41 23.49
N ASP A 154 -21.49 9.94 23.44
CA ASP A 154 -22.10 9.17 24.53
C ASP A 154 -21.33 7.88 24.78
N PHE A 155 -20.88 7.21 23.71
CA PHE A 155 -20.01 6.03 23.82
C PHE A 155 -18.71 6.35 24.57
N PHE A 156 -17.98 7.41 24.17
CA PHE A 156 -16.73 7.80 24.81
C PHE A 156 -16.89 8.27 26.26
N ILE A 157 -17.93 9.06 26.56
CA ILE A 157 -18.22 9.53 27.91
C ILE A 157 -18.59 8.37 28.83
N SER A 158 -19.38 7.41 28.34
CA SER A 158 -19.73 6.21 29.09
C SER A 158 -18.48 5.40 29.41
N SER A 159 -17.63 5.14 28.41
CA SER A 159 -16.36 4.42 28.62
C SER A 159 -15.47 5.08 29.67
N ILE A 160 -15.34 6.42 29.68
CA ILE A 160 -14.56 7.13 30.71
C ILE A 160 -15.21 7.10 32.08
N THR A 161 -16.52 7.24 32.13
CA THR A 161 -17.29 7.26 33.38
C THR A 161 -17.23 5.92 34.09
N GLU A 162 -17.30 4.81 33.34
CA GLU A 162 -17.22 3.44 33.84
C GLU A 162 -15.80 3.05 34.28
N SER A 163 -14.79 3.54 33.58
CA SER A 163 -13.38 3.15 33.80
C SER A 163 -12.63 4.04 34.81
N ASN A 164 -13.19 5.18 35.22
CA ASN A 164 -12.52 6.15 36.09
C ASN A 164 -13.43 6.71 37.19
N ILE A 165 -12.83 6.90 38.38
CA ILE A 165 -13.44 7.59 39.52
C ILE A 165 -13.73 9.05 39.16
N ASP A 166 -14.84 9.60 39.68
CA ASP A 166 -15.17 11.01 39.47
C ASP A 166 -14.13 11.93 40.12
N ASN A 167 -13.51 12.78 39.30
CA ASN A 167 -12.52 13.77 39.72
C ASN A 167 -12.48 14.95 38.71
N ASP A 168 -11.71 15.98 39.04
CA ASP A 168 -11.60 17.19 38.20
C ASP A 168 -11.01 16.88 36.80
N ASN A 169 -10.03 15.97 36.72
CA ASN A 169 -9.46 15.55 35.43
C ASN A 169 -10.51 14.85 34.55
N ARG A 170 -11.37 14.01 35.13
CA ARG A 170 -12.49 13.36 34.43
C ARG A 170 -13.45 14.39 33.86
N LYS A 171 -13.84 15.38 34.67
CA LYS A 171 -14.75 16.47 34.24
C LYS A 171 -14.13 17.31 33.13
N LYS A 172 -12.85 17.65 33.22
CA LYS A 172 -12.11 18.36 32.16
C LYS A 172 -12.00 17.53 30.88
N CYS A 173 -11.70 16.24 31.00
CA CYS A 173 -11.63 15.31 29.87
C CYS A 173 -12.97 15.20 29.14
N ILE A 174 -14.09 15.03 29.87
CA ILE A 174 -15.43 14.97 29.29
C ILE A 174 -15.75 16.26 28.52
N LYS A 175 -15.49 17.43 29.12
CA LYS A 175 -15.68 18.72 28.43
C LYS A 175 -14.85 18.85 27.16
N GLU A 176 -13.62 18.34 27.16
CA GLU A 176 -12.77 18.35 25.97
C GLU A 176 -13.29 17.38 24.90
N ILE A 177 -13.77 16.20 25.28
CA ILE A 177 -14.44 15.25 24.36
C ILE A 177 -15.67 15.92 23.73
N ASP A 178 -16.56 16.50 24.54
CA ASP A 178 -17.74 17.22 24.04
C ASP A 178 -17.37 18.32 23.05
N GLY A 179 -16.34 19.11 23.37
CA GLY A 179 -15.86 20.18 22.50
C GLY A 179 -15.24 19.67 21.20
N ALA A 180 -14.41 18.62 21.28
CA ALA A 180 -13.70 18.05 20.14
C ALA A 180 -14.62 17.36 19.15
N PHE A 181 -15.69 16.72 19.63
CA PHE A 181 -16.63 15.96 18.81
C PHE A 181 -17.98 16.67 18.61
N LYS A 182 -18.09 17.96 18.97
CA LYS A 182 -19.34 18.73 18.92
C LYS A 182 -20.06 18.65 17.57
N ASN A 183 -19.31 18.62 16.48
CA ASN A 183 -19.85 18.56 15.12
C ASN A 183 -19.76 17.16 14.51
N PHE A 184 -19.16 16.18 15.20
CA PHE A 184 -18.84 14.88 14.63
C PHE A 184 -20.09 14.18 14.10
N ASN A 185 -21.16 14.05 14.90
CA ASN A 185 -22.36 13.34 14.46
C ASN A 185 -22.98 13.96 13.19
N ARG A 186 -22.96 15.30 13.08
CA ARG A 186 -23.46 16.01 11.90
C ARG A 186 -22.57 15.77 10.68
N GLU A 187 -21.25 15.83 10.85
CA GLU A 187 -20.27 15.60 9.77
C GLU A 187 -20.27 14.14 9.34
N PHE A 188 -20.38 13.21 10.28
CA PHE A 188 -20.52 11.78 10.07
C PHE A 188 -21.80 11.45 9.28
N GLN A 189 -22.95 11.98 9.68
CA GLN A 189 -24.20 11.81 8.92
C GLN A 189 -24.07 12.34 7.50
N LYS A 190 -23.49 13.53 7.32
CA LYS A 190 -23.25 14.11 5.98
C LYS A 190 -22.30 13.23 5.14
N SER A 191 -21.25 12.68 5.75
CA SER A 191 -20.32 11.75 5.10
C SER A 191 -21.03 10.47 4.64
N LEU A 192 -21.93 9.94 5.48
CA LEU A 192 -22.75 8.78 5.14
C LEU A 192 -23.80 9.07 4.07
N GLU A 193 -24.42 10.24 4.05
CA GLU A 193 -25.37 10.62 3.00
C GLU A 193 -24.67 10.78 1.64
N ASN A 194 -23.49 11.41 1.65
CA ASN A 194 -22.71 11.68 0.44
C ASN A 194 -21.78 10.53 0.03
N HIS A 195 -21.86 9.36 0.68
CA HIS A 195 -20.91 8.27 0.44
C HIS A 195 -20.91 7.76 -1.01
N LEU A 196 -22.01 7.90 -1.75
CA LEU A 196 -22.09 7.55 -3.17
C LEU A 196 -21.29 8.50 -4.06
N GLU A 197 -21.04 9.73 -3.60
CA GLU A 197 -20.17 10.71 -4.26
C GLU A 197 -18.69 10.49 -3.92
N TYR A 198 -18.36 9.47 -3.11
CA TYR A 198 -16.99 9.15 -2.74
C TYR A 198 -16.14 8.91 -3.99
N LYS A 199 -15.09 9.71 -4.12
CA LYS A 199 -14.10 9.59 -5.19
C LYS A 199 -12.91 8.79 -4.70
N SER A 200 -12.42 7.89 -5.56
CA SER A 200 -11.19 7.11 -5.34
C SER A 200 -9.92 7.96 -5.24
N GLU A 201 -10.02 9.29 -5.30
CA GLU A 201 -8.92 10.25 -5.13
C GLU A 201 -8.16 10.04 -3.82
N GLN A 202 -8.85 9.79 -2.70
CA GLN A 202 -8.19 9.56 -1.41
C GLN A 202 -7.40 8.25 -1.42
N PHE A 203 -7.97 7.18 -1.98
CA PHE A 203 -7.27 5.91 -2.17
C PHE A 203 -6.01 6.11 -3.02
N ASN A 204 -6.15 6.76 -4.18
CA ASN A 204 -5.04 7.06 -5.09
C ASN A 204 -3.96 7.92 -4.41
N TYR A 205 -4.35 8.92 -3.64
CA TYR A 205 -3.43 9.75 -2.86
C TYR A 205 -2.61 8.91 -1.88
N ILE A 206 -3.26 8.04 -1.10
CA ILE A 206 -2.58 7.17 -0.12
C ILE A 206 -1.64 6.20 -0.85
N PHE A 207 -2.10 5.58 -1.94
CA PHE A 207 -1.31 4.66 -2.75
C PHE A 207 -0.05 5.32 -3.31
N ASN A 208 -0.15 6.58 -3.73
CA ASN A 208 0.97 7.34 -4.28
C ASN A 208 1.90 7.91 -3.20
N ARG A 209 1.35 8.30 -2.06
CA ARG A 209 2.10 8.91 -0.96
C ARG A 209 3.04 7.92 -0.28
N PHE A 210 2.60 6.70 -0.06
CA PHE A 210 3.40 5.70 0.64
C PHE A 210 4.21 4.86 -0.34
N GLU A 211 5.49 4.63 -0.03
CA GLU A 211 6.35 3.70 -0.79
C GLU A 211 5.84 2.26 -0.66
N ARG A 212 5.35 1.91 0.53
CA ARG A 212 4.82 0.58 0.87
C ARG A 212 3.41 0.69 1.44
N PRO A 213 2.40 1.02 0.61
CA PRO A 213 1.02 1.07 1.05
C PRO A 213 0.56 -0.32 1.50
N ILE A 214 -0.35 -0.36 2.47
CA ILE A 214 -0.99 -1.59 2.92
C ILE A 214 -2.34 -1.67 2.22
N ILE A 215 -2.56 -2.75 1.46
CA ILE A 215 -3.83 -3.01 0.78
C ILE A 215 -4.44 -4.28 1.35
N GLY A 216 -5.74 -4.24 1.62
CA GLY A 216 -6.55 -5.39 1.98
C GLY A 216 -7.66 -5.63 0.97
N VAL A 217 -8.10 -6.87 0.84
CA VAL A 217 -9.32 -7.26 0.13
C VAL A 217 -10.26 -7.95 1.11
N LYS A 218 -11.53 -7.56 1.10
CA LYS A 218 -12.59 -8.21 1.87
C LYS A 218 -13.00 -9.49 1.13
N LEU A 219 -12.79 -10.67 1.72
CA LEU A 219 -13.12 -11.97 1.13
C LEU A 219 -14.52 -12.45 1.53
N ALA A 220 -14.95 -12.08 2.73
CA ALA A 220 -16.26 -12.32 3.31
C ALA A 220 -16.57 -11.16 4.26
N ASP A 221 -17.77 -11.13 4.86
CA ASP A 221 -18.24 -9.97 5.63
C ASP A 221 -17.31 -9.49 6.75
N ASP A 222 -16.58 -10.40 7.38
CA ASP A 222 -15.65 -10.10 8.46
C ASP A 222 -14.21 -10.56 8.17
N GLU A 223 -13.88 -10.97 6.94
CA GLU A 223 -12.53 -11.46 6.61
C GLU A 223 -11.80 -10.51 5.67
N ILE A 224 -10.66 -10.00 6.12
CA ILE A 224 -9.78 -9.13 5.33
C ILE A 224 -8.45 -9.82 5.09
N LYS A 225 -8.13 -10.06 3.82
CA LYS A 225 -6.83 -10.55 3.38
C LYS A 225 -5.91 -9.36 3.09
N LEU A 226 -4.78 -9.30 3.77
CA LEU A 226 -3.70 -8.36 3.47
C LEU A 226 -2.91 -8.85 2.27
N LEU A 227 -2.78 -8.00 1.26
CA LEU A 227 -1.98 -8.25 0.07
C LEU A 227 -0.51 -7.96 0.33
N GLY A 228 0.39 -8.62 -0.40
CA GLY A 228 1.83 -8.41 -0.29
C GLY A 228 2.45 -8.73 1.08
N SER A 229 1.81 -9.57 1.90
CA SER A 229 2.32 -9.93 3.24
C SER A 229 3.73 -10.53 3.23
N ASP A 230 4.07 -11.20 2.14
CA ASP A 230 5.39 -11.76 1.87
C ASP A 230 6.51 -10.70 1.72
N PHE A 231 6.15 -9.42 1.62
CA PHE A 231 7.09 -8.28 1.57
C PHE A 231 7.31 -7.58 2.92
N PHE A 232 6.54 -7.92 3.94
CA PHE A 232 6.66 -7.26 5.25
C PHE A 232 6.64 -8.19 6.45
N VAL A 233 6.21 -9.44 6.30
CA VAL A 233 6.33 -10.46 7.35
C VAL A 233 7.74 -11.03 7.30
N GLN A 234 8.52 -10.80 8.35
CA GLN A 234 9.96 -11.15 8.35
C GLN A 234 10.25 -12.63 8.11
N SER A 235 9.34 -13.54 8.53
CA SER A 235 9.51 -14.98 8.26
C SER A 235 9.48 -15.34 6.77
N GLU A 236 8.97 -14.46 5.92
CA GLU A 236 8.89 -14.63 4.47
C GLU A 236 10.15 -14.13 3.74
N PHE A 237 11.10 -13.49 4.44
CA PHE A 237 12.35 -12.96 3.84
C PHE A 237 13.38 -14.06 3.67
N THR A 238 13.10 -14.97 2.75
CA THR A 238 13.89 -16.19 2.52
C THR A 238 14.18 -16.36 1.03
N TYR A 239 15.29 -17.05 0.69
CA TYR A 239 15.61 -17.38 -0.71
C TYR A 239 14.53 -18.25 -1.38
N SER A 240 13.77 -19.02 -0.59
CA SER A 240 12.62 -19.80 -1.05
C SER A 240 11.42 -18.94 -1.45
N ASN A 241 11.30 -17.71 -0.94
CA ASN A 241 10.24 -16.81 -1.35
C ASN A 241 10.51 -16.31 -2.78
N SER A 242 9.68 -16.75 -3.72
CA SER A 242 9.76 -16.42 -5.14
C SER A 242 9.53 -14.95 -5.45
N ARG A 243 8.87 -14.24 -4.53
CA ARG A 243 8.46 -12.85 -4.65
C ARG A 243 9.40 -11.88 -3.95
N PHE A 244 10.25 -12.36 -3.05
CA PHE A 244 11.21 -11.52 -2.36
C PHE A 244 12.20 -10.84 -3.33
N LEU A 245 12.40 -9.54 -3.16
CA LEU A 245 13.39 -8.77 -3.90
C LEU A 245 14.75 -8.93 -3.23
N GLU A 246 15.65 -9.64 -3.90
CA GLU A 246 17.00 -9.87 -3.44
C GLU A 246 17.96 -8.86 -4.07
N THR A 247 18.64 -8.08 -3.24
CA THR A 247 19.79 -7.29 -3.68
C THR A 247 21.03 -8.17 -3.64
N ASN A 248 21.47 -8.69 -4.79
CA ASN A 248 22.64 -9.57 -4.84
C ASN A 248 23.96 -8.80 -4.83
N LEU A 249 24.00 -7.63 -5.45
CA LEU A 249 25.23 -6.83 -5.61
C LEU A 249 24.90 -5.36 -5.80
N ILE A 250 25.71 -4.48 -5.20
CA ILE A 250 25.81 -3.07 -5.55
C ILE A 250 27.30 -2.71 -5.67
N LYS A 251 27.73 -2.18 -6.81
CA LYS A 251 29.09 -1.66 -7.04
C LYS A 251 29.03 -0.20 -7.43
N GLN A 252 29.61 0.67 -6.61
CA GLN A 252 29.65 2.13 -6.79
C GLN A 252 30.63 2.59 -7.89
N ASN A 253 31.25 1.69 -8.64
CA ASN A 253 32.15 2.06 -9.74
C ASN A 253 31.42 2.95 -10.77
N SER A 254 32.14 3.48 -11.75
CA SER A 254 31.51 4.04 -12.95
C SER A 254 31.70 3.02 -14.08
N PRO A 255 30.62 2.38 -14.59
CA PRO A 255 29.21 2.61 -14.22
C PRO A 255 28.84 2.00 -12.85
N LEU A 256 27.83 2.61 -12.21
CA LEU A 256 27.16 2.03 -11.03
C LEU A 256 26.50 0.74 -11.50
N GLU A 257 26.69 -0.37 -10.80
CA GLU A 257 26.03 -1.63 -11.10
C GLU A 257 25.21 -2.11 -9.91
N MET A 258 23.94 -2.45 -10.14
CA MET A 258 23.07 -3.12 -9.18
C MET A 258 22.58 -4.44 -9.78
N THR A 259 22.80 -5.55 -9.08
CA THR A 259 22.23 -6.85 -9.49
C THR A 259 21.12 -7.24 -8.53
N LEU A 260 19.93 -7.42 -9.07
CA LEU A 260 18.72 -7.73 -8.32
C LEU A 260 18.11 -9.04 -8.82
N THR A 261 17.62 -9.88 -7.91
CA THR A 261 16.84 -11.08 -8.22
C THR A 261 15.43 -10.92 -7.68
N MET A 262 14.41 -11.21 -8.50
CA MET A 262 13.02 -10.90 -8.19
C MET A 262 12.03 -11.83 -8.90
N SER A 263 10.74 -11.69 -8.61
CA SER A 263 9.69 -12.47 -9.29
C SER A 263 9.59 -12.12 -10.76
N LEU A 264 9.29 -13.13 -11.59
CA LEU A 264 8.98 -12.95 -13.00
C LEU A 264 7.70 -12.14 -13.22
N LEU A 265 6.82 -12.04 -12.22
CA LEU A 265 5.57 -11.27 -12.29
C LEU A 265 5.77 -9.78 -12.63
N ILE A 266 6.99 -9.26 -12.46
CA ILE A 266 7.36 -7.87 -12.81
C ILE A 266 7.56 -7.66 -14.32
N LEU A 267 7.82 -8.74 -15.08
CA LEU A 267 8.21 -8.66 -16.50
C LEU A 267 7.24 -7.85 -17.36
N PRO A 268 5.90 -8.07 -17.29
CA PRO A 268 4.94 -7.27 -18.03
C PRO A 268 5.12 -5.76 -17.83
N SER A 269 5.30 -5.31 -16.59
CA SER A 269 5.43 -3.88 -16.27
C SER A 269 6.76 -3.31 -16.77
N ILE A 270 7.86 -4.05 -16.63
CA ILE A 270 9.15 -3.64 -17.20
C ILE A 270 9.05 -3.52 -18.73
N LEU A 271 8.44 -4.51 -19.39
CA LEU A 271 8.27 -4.52 -20.84
C LEU A 271 7.46 -3.32 -21.35
N ILE A 272 6.37 -2.96 -20.67
CA ILE A 272 5.59 -1.76 -21.00
C ILE A 272 6.49 -0.51 -20.95
N ILE A 273 7.23 -0.34 -19.87
CA ILE A 273 8.08 0.83 -19.66
C ILE A 273 9.23 0.89 -20.68
N LEU A 274 9.91 -0.24 -20.93
CA LEU A 274 11.01 -0.29 -21.89
C LEU A 274 10.52 -0.07 -23.33
N ARG A 275 9.34 -0.56 -23.70
CA ARG A 275 8.73 -0.27 -25.01
C ARG A 275 8.40 1.22 -25.16
N GLU A 276 7.86 1.86 -24.12
CA GLU A 276 7.63 3.31 -24.12
C GLU A 276 8.95 4.08 -24.28
N LYS A 277 10.01 3.70 -23.54
CA LYS A 277 11.35 4.28 -23.66
C LYS A 277 11.90 4.11 -25.09
N TRP A 278 11.79 2.91 -25.66
CA TRP A 278 12.24 2.61 -27.02
C TRP A 278 11.54 3.48 -28.08
N ILE A 279 10.22 3.64 -27.99
CA ILE A 279 9.45 4.52 -28.89
C ILE A 279 9.94 5.97 -28.77
N LEU A 280 10.15 6.47 -27.55
CA LEU A 280 10.65 7.83 -27.32
C LEU A 280 12.06 8.03 -27.88
N MET A 281 12.96 7.06 -27.70
CA MET A 281 14.31 7.12 -28.24
C MET A 281 14.30 7.16 -29.78
N ILE A 282 13.46 6.35 -30.44
CA ILE A 282 13.29 6.42 -31.90
C ILE A 282 12.82 7.80 -32.35
N ALA A 283 11.84 8.39 -31.64
CA ALA A 283 11.33 9.71 -31.96
C ALA A 283 12.37 10.83 -31.75
N GLN A 284 13.29 10.64 -30.80
CA GLN A 284 14.36 11.60 -30.46
C GLN A 284 15.63 11.41 -31.29
N ASN A 285 15.78 10.29 -31.98
CA ASN A 285 16.97 9.91 -32.74
C ASN A 285 17.17 10.80 -33.97
N LYS A 286 17.82 11.95 -33.76
CA LYS A 286 18.25 12.85 -34.83
C LYS A 286 19.60 12.37 -35.35
N ASN A 287 19.72 12.26 -36.68
CA ASN A 287 20.97 11.91 -37.35
C ASN A 287 21.62 10.57 -36.94
N GLY A 288 20.87 9.64 -36.33
CA GLY A 288 21.38 8.30 -35.96
C GLY A 288 22.21 8.26 -34.67
N GLU A 289 22.23 9.32 -33.87
CA GLU A 289 23.02 9.42 -32.64
C GLU A 289 22.67 8.32 -31.61
N LEU A 290 21.45 7.79 -31.63
CA LEU A 290 20.96 6.79 -30.67
C LEU A 290 20.83 5.37 -31.26
N ASP A 291 21.29 5.13 -32.51
CA ASP A 291 21.03 3.86 -33.22
C ASP A 291 21.49 2.63 -32.43
N GLN A 292 22.68 2.70 -31.83
CA GLN A 292 23.23 1.57 -31.08
C GLN A 292 22.47 1.30 -29.78
N GLU A 293 22.03 2.36 -29.08
CA GLU A 293 21.28 2.24 -27.84
C GLU A 293 19.87 1.70 -28.10
N ILE A 294 19.21 2.17 -29.17
CA ILE A 294 17.91 1.68 -29.64
C ILE A 294 17.99 0.19 -29.97
N LEU A 295 19.02 -0.23 -30.70
CA LEU A 295 19.25 -1.64 -31.05
C LEU A 295 19.51 -2.51 -29.81
N ASN A 296 20.26 -2.01 -28.83
CA ASN A 296 20.51 -2.73 -27.59
C ASN A 296 19.23 -2.89 -26.77
N LEU A 297 18.44 -1.81 -26.64
CA LEU A 297 17.17 -1.83 -25.92
C LEU A 297 16.15 -2.77 -26.61
N GLU A 298 16.08 -2.76 -27.94
CA GLU A 298 15.21 -3.68 -28.69
C GLU A 298 15.57 -5.15 -28.43
N LYS A 299 16.87 -5.48 -28.35
CA LYS A 299 17.34 -6.84 -28.03
C LYS A 299 16.92 -7.26 -26.62
N GLU A 300 17.08 -6.39 -25.63
CA GLU A 300 16.67 -6.67 -24.25
C GLU A 300 15.14 -6.83 -24.13
N ILE A 301 14.36 -5.99 -24.81
CA ILE A 301 12.91 -6.14 -24.90
C ILE A 301 12.54 -7.51 -25.47
N LYS A 302 13.10 -7.91 -26.61
CA LYS A 302 12.82 -9.23 -27.22
C LYS A 302 13.18 -10.40 -26.30
N LYS A 303 14.30 -10.29 -25.58
CA LYS A 303 14.74 -11.29 -24.59
C LYS A 303 13.75 -11.41 -23.42
N MET A 304 13.29 -10.28 -22.89
CA MET A 304 12.28 -10.23 -21.82
C MET A 304 10.91 -10.72 -22.30
N GLU A 305 10.50 -10.41 -23.53
CA GLU A 305 9.26 -10.89 -24.14
C GLU A 305 9.27 -12.41 -24.31
N ALA A 306 10.36 -12.97 -24.83
CA ALA A 306 10.52 -14.41 -24.95
C ALA A 306 10.40 -15.09 -23.58
N LYS A 307 11.03 -14.52 -22.54
CA LYS A 307 10.93 -15.02 -21.17
C LYS A 307 9.51 -14.89 -20.60
N SER A 308 8.82 -13.78 -20.84
CA SER A 308 7.43 -13.55 -20.42
C SER A 308 6.49 -14.58 -21.07
N GLN A 309 6.67 -14.87 -22.35
CA GLN A 309 5.86 -15.84 -23.10
C GLN A 309 6.09 -17.28 -22.62
N GLN A 310 7.36 -17.66 -22.37
CA GLN A 310 7.70 -18.97 -21.81
C GLN A 310 7.02 -19.22 -20.46
N GLU A 311 6.85 -18.17 -19.66
CA GLU A 311 6.26 -18.21 -18.33
C GLU A 311 4.73 -17.96 -18.34
N GLY A 312 4.11 -17.84 -19.52
CA GLY A 312 2.67 -17.60 -19.67
C GLY A 312 2.18 -16.25 -19.13
N LEU A 313 3.09 -15.27 -19.01
CA LEU A 313 2.78 -13.94 -18.48
C LEU A 313 2.29 -13.01 -19.60
N SER A 314 1.05 -12.53 -19.45
CA SER A 314 0.44 -11.55 -20.36
C SER A 314 0.96 -10.13 -20.09
N ILE A 315 1.29 -9.41 -21.16
CA ILE A 315 1.68 -7.99 -21.13
C ILE A 315 0.46 -7.08 -21.03
N ASN A 316 -0.75 -7.61 -21.29
CA ASN A 316 -1.96 -6.79 -21.26
C ASN A 316 -2.31 -6.44 -19.81
N SER A 317 -2.53 -5.14 -19.57
CA SER A 317 -3.02 -4.64 -18.29
C SER A 317 -4.32 -5.35 -17.92
N PRO A 318 -4.51 -5.71 -16.64
CA PRO A 318 -5.78 -6.25 -16.20
C PRO A 318 -6.86 -5.20 -16.39
N SER A 319 -7.88 -5.53 -17.20
CA SER A 319 -8.99 -4.64 -17.58
C SER A 319 -9.83 -4.15 -16.41
N GLN A 320 -9.65 -4.73 -15.22
CA GLN A 320 -10.44 -4.46 -14.02
C GLN A 320 -9.75 -3.49 -13.03
N LEU A 321 -8.45 -3.20 -13.20
CA LEU A 321 -7.77 -2.23 -12.34
C LEU A 321 -8.03 -0.79 -12.79
N PRO A 322 -8.22 0.17 -11.87
CA PRO A 322 -8.28 1.58 -12.23
C PRO A 322 -6.99 2.07 -12.90
N ASP A 323 -7.13 2.74 -14.04
CA ASP A 323 -6.00 3.32 -14.80
C ASP A 323 -5.13 4.25 -13.94
N SER A 324 -5.70 4.95 -12.97
CA SER A 324 -4.97 5.84 -12.06
C SER A 324 -3.86 5.11 -11.29
N LEU A 325 -4.12 3.87 -10.87
CA LEU A 325 -3.16 3.05 -10.13
C LEU A 325 -2.07 2.53 -11.06
N LEU A 326 -2.45 1.98 -12.21
CA LEU A 326 -1.52 1.48 -13.23
C LEU A 326 -0.58 2.59 -13.71
N ASN A 327 -1.14 3.75 -14.06
CA ASN A 327 -0.38 4.91 -14.52
C ASN A 327 0.61 5.42 -13.46
N SER A 328 0.24 5.37 -12.18
CA SER A 328 1.14 5.77 -11.09
C SER A 328 2.34 4.83 -10.98
N VAL A 329 2.11 3.51 -11.00
CA VAL A 329 3.19 2.52 -10.94
C VAL A 329 4.09 2.60 -12.17
N ASN A 330 3.50 2.71 -13.37
CA ASN A 330 4.26 2.88 -14.61
C ASN A 330 5.08 4.18 -14.59
N LYS A 331 4.54 5.27 -14.05
CA LYS A 331 5.28 6.53 -13.87
C LYS A 331 6.49 6.35 -12.95
N LYS A 332 6.34 5.65 -11.81
CA LYS A 332 7.46 5.34 -10.92
C LYS A 332 8.51 4.49 -11.62
N GLY A 333 8.07 3.45 -12.34
CA GLY A 333 8.98 2.60 -13.11
C GLY A 333 9.74 3.35 -14.20
N ARG A 334 9.09 4.27 -14.93
CA ARG A 334 9.78 5.18 -15.86
C ARG A 334 10.89 5.98 -15.19
N GLN A 335 10.60 6.61 -14.05
CA GLN A 335 11.62 7.36 -13.30
C GLN A 335 12.85 6.49 -12.94
N VAL A 336 12.63 5.22 -12.63
CA VAL A 336 13.70 4.26 -12.35
C VAL A 336 14.50 3.92 -13.61
N PHE A 337 13.83 3.63 -14.72
CA PHE A 337 14.47 3.18 -15.98
C PHE A 337 14.94 4.32 -16.89
N ASP A 338 14.59 5.57 -16.58
CA ASP A 338 15.22 6.77 -17.15
C ASP A 338 16.60 7.00 -16.53
N GLU A 339 16.78 6.66 -15.25
CA GLU A 339 18.08 6.77 -14.54
C GLU A 339 18.97 5.53 -14.71
N LEU A 340 18.40 4.36 -15.05
CA LEU A 340 19.08 3.06 -15.08
C LEU A 340 18.83 2.31 -16.40
N ASP A 341 19.91 1.83 -17.01
CA ASP A 341 19.85 0.82 -18.06
C ASP A 341 19.60 -0.57 -17.47
N VAL A 342 18.99 -1.45 -18.26
CA VAL A 342 18.53 -2.78 -17.80
C VAL A 342 19.07 -3.87 -18.70
N GLU A 343 19.63 -4.90 -18.09
CA GLU A 343 20.08 -6.13 -18.74
C GLU A 343 19.55 -7.35 -17.99
N VAL A 344 18.95 -8.30 -18.70
CA VAL A 344 18.60 -9.62 -18.12
C VAL A 344 19.83 -10.51 -18.08
N ILE A 345 20.17 -11.10 -16.92
CA ILE A 345 21.38 -11.92 -16.76
C ILE A 345 21.13 -13.34 -16.25
#